data_AF-A0A818UP88-F1
#
_entry.id   AF-A0A818UP88-F1
#
_cell.length_a   1.000
_cell.length_b   1.000
_cell.length_c   1.000
_cell.angle_alpha   90.00
_cell.angle_beta   90.00
_cell.angle_gamma   90.00
#
_symmetry.space_group_name_H-M   'P 1'
#
loop_
_entity.id
_entity.type
_entity.pdbx_description
1 polymer ?
#
loop_
_entity_poly.entity_id
_entity_poly.type
_entity_poly.pdbx_seq_one_letter_code
_entity_poly.pdbx_strand_id
1 'polypeptide(L)'
;MRRVEVNLMTPINERTDSWGNERRMRNEGIRLALPNSTKDFLLLTSDVDEIPKSRFVRALASCQLPLPFQSLLLQCEFYYYSFEFRHAINPSWPGGSVSRFSPNDKIPLDLRGARLNYRPMPGTCFHCSYCFDRLATVRMKIASFSHTELDIPKYHDQKHIIDRFRNGKDLFDRASDPLRRVYKNETELPRLLQVEQKRFGYMLNRSAPNAGFLDV
;
A
#
# COMPACT_ATOMS: atom_id res chain seq x y z
N MET A 1 -18.35 -1.66 12.12
CA MET A 1 -17.11 -2.22 11.55
C MET A 1 -16.41 -2.97 12.67
N ARG A 2 -16.15 -4.28 12.50
CA ARG A 2 -15.42 -5.08 13.50
C ARG A 2 -13.94 -5.05 13.12
N ARG A 3 -13.08 -4.55 14.02
CA ARG A 3 -11.64 -4.72 13.90
C ARG A 3 -11.30 -6.13 14.38
N VAL A 4 -10.56 -6.89 13.55
CA VAL A 4 -10.01 -8.19 13.92
C VAL A 4 -8.50 -8.02 13.88
N GLU A 5 -7.86 -8.27 15.01
CA GLU A 5 -6.41 -8.32 15.10
C GLU A 5 -6.00 -9.78 15.23
N VAL A 6 -5.13 -10.20 14.33
CA VAL A 6 -4.57 -11.55 14.33
C VAL A 6 -3.16 -11.45 14.88
N ASN A 7 -2.90 -12.15 15.98
CA ASN A 7 -1.54 -12.30 16.46
C ASN A 7 -0.86 -13.42 15.65
N LEU A 8 0.04 -13.03 14.76
CA LEU A 8 0.88 -13.97 14.03
C LEU A 8 1.98 -14.47 14.96
N MET A 9 1.68 -15.52 15.72
CA MET A 9 2.63 -16.18 16.62
C MET A 9 3.67 -17.02 15.88
N THR A 10 3.66 -17.04 14.54
CA THR A 10 4.59 -17.86 13.78
C THR A 10 5.93 -17.15 13.65
N PRO A 11 7.02 -17.70 14.24
CA PRO A 11 8.33 -17.08 14.16
C PRO A 11 8.81 -16.94 12.73
N ILE A 12 9.79 -16.06 12.52
CA ILE A 12 10.54 -15.99 11.26
C ILE A 12 11.15 -17.37 11.01
N ASN A 13 10.94 -17.90 9.81
CA ASN A 13 11.56 -19.15 9.41
C ASN A 13 12.91 -18.83 8.77
N GLU A 14 13.99 -19.13 9.49
CA GLU A 14 15.37 -18.89 9.06
C GLU A 14 15.79 -19.73 7.84
N ARG A 15 15.01 -20.78 7.51
CA ARG A 15 15.25 -21.62 6.32
C ARG A 15 14.59 -21.07 5.06
N THR A 16 13.82 -20.00 5.16
CA THR A 16 13.17 -19.34 4.02
C THR A 16 13.69 -17.93 3.87
N ASP A 17 13.76 -17.45 2.63
CA ASP A 17 14.11 -16.07 2.35
C ASP A 17 13.04 -15.10 2.90
N SER A 18 13.35 -13.80 2.84
CA SER A 18 12.47 -12.73 3.29
C SER A 18 11.12 -12.72 2.54
N TRP A 19 11.10 -13.11 1.26
CA TRP A 19 9.90 -13.23 0.44
C TRP A 19 9.01 -14.41 0.86
N GLY A 20 9.61 -15.55 1.20
CA GLY A 20 8.93 -16.73 1.72
C GLY A 20 8.27 -16.44 3.07
N ASN A 21 8.98 -15.73 3.96
CA ASN A 21 8.43 -15.28 5.24
C ASN A 21 7.27 -14.30 5.03
N GLU A 22 7.41 -13.29 4.17
CA GLU A 22 6.33 -12.35 3.84
C GLU A 22 5.08 -13.09 3.35
N ARG A 23 5.23 -13.97 2.36
CA ARG A 23 4.13 -14.73 1.77
C ARG A 23 3.40 -15.57 2.81
N ARG A 24 4.16 -16.32 3.63
CA ARG A 24 3.61 -17.17 4.68
C ARG A 24 2.83 -16.35 5.72
N MET A 25 3.40 -15.26 6.22
CA MET A 25 2.77 -14.41 7.23
C MET A 25 1.50 -13.75 6.70
N ARG A 26 1.53 -13.22 5.48
CA ARG A 26 0.35 -12.63 4.82
C ARG A 26 -0.79 -13.64 4.69
N ASN A 27 -0.50 -14.81 4.14
CA ASN A 27 -1.51 -15.84 3.88
C ASN A 27 -2.15 -16.34 5.18
N GLU A 28 -1.33 -16.58 6.21
CA GLU A 28 -1.83 -17.00 7.51
C GLU A 28 -2.66 -15.90 8.17
N GLY A 29 -2.23 -14.65 8.08
CA GLY A 29 -2.98 -13.50 8.60
C GLY A 29 -4.36 -13.37 7.96
N ILE A 30 -4.45 -13.49 6.64
CA ILE A 30 -5.74 -13.46 5.93
C ILE A 30 -6.60 -14.65 6.36
N ARG A 31 -6.04 -15.86 6.39
CA ARG A 31 -6.77 -17.08 6.78
C ARG A 31 -7.38 -16.97 8.17
N LEU A 32 -6.64 -16.43 9.14
CA LEU A 32 -7.08 -16.23 10.52
C LEU A 32 -8.08 -15.07 10.67
N ALA A 33 -8.00 -14.06 9.79
CA ALA A 33 -8.89 -12.90 9.82
C ALA A 33 -10.27 -13.17 9.18
N LEU A 34 -10.39 -14.22 8.36
CA LEU A 34 -11.63 -14.53 7.68
C LEU A 34 -12.75 -14.90 8.67
N PRO A 35 -13.96 -14.35 8.49
CA PRO A 35 -15.08 -14.68 9.36
C PRO A 35 -15.56 -16.10 9.09
N ASN A 36 -16.01 -16.79 10.13
CA ASN A 36 -16.84 -17.97 9.97
C ASN A 36 -18.23 -17.51 9.49
N SER A 37 -18.48 -17.60 8.18
CA SER A 37 -19.71 -17.14 7.53
C SER A 37 -20.38 -18.29 6.79
N THR A 38 -21.72 -18.34 6.85
CA THR A 38 -22.54 -19.24 6.03
C THR A 38 -23.07 -18.55 4.76
N LYS A 39 -22.73 -17.27 4.56
CA LYS A 39 -23.14 -16.46 3.41
C LYS A 39 -21.92 -16.00 2.63
N ASP A 40 -22.11 -15.83 1.33
CA ASP A 40 -21.11 -15.23 0.47
C ASP A 40 -20.88 -13.76 0.85
N PHE A 41 -19.65 -13.30 0.69
CA PHE A 41 -19.27 -11.92 0.92
C PHE A 41 -18.21 -11.47 -0.08
N LEU A 42 -17.98 -10.16 -0.15
CA LEU A 42 -16.84 -9.61 -0.90
C LEU A 42 -15.64 -9.52 0.03
N LEU A 43 -14.53 -10.11 -0.42
CA LEU A 43 -13.24 -10.01 0.24
C LEU A 43 -12.41 -8.95 -0.50
N LEU A 44 -12.12 -7.84 0.18
CA LEU A 44 -11.12 -6.87 -0.26
C LEU A 44 -9.81 -7.14 0.49
N THR A 45 -8.74 -7.35 -0.26
CA THR A 45 -7.38 -7.50 0.30
C THR A 45 -6.48 -6.41 -0.25
N SER A 46 -5.63 -5.81 0.57
CA SER A 46 -4.65 -4.80 0.15
C SER A 46 -3.48 -4.73 1.13
N ASP A 47 -2.31 -4.31 0.65
CA ASP A 47 -1.21 -3.93 1.52
C ASP A 47 -1.55 -2.58 2.22
N VAL A 48 -0.86 -2.23 3.31
CA VAL A 48 -1.21 -1.04 4.15
C VAL A 48 -1.06 0.28 3.40
N ASP A 49 -0.11 0.34 2.47
CA ASP A 49 0.14 1.48 1.58
C ASP A 49 -0.76 1.49 0.34
N GLU A 50 -1.62 0.49 0.15
CA GLU A 50 -2.63 0.40 -0.92
C GLU A 50 -4.01 0.75 -0.36
N ILE A 51 -4.43 2.01 -0.51
CA ILE A 51 -5.62 2.59 0.14
C ILE A 51 -6.78 2.64 -0.87
N PRO A 52 -7.85 1.83 -0.72
CA PRO A 52 -9.03 1.91 -1.58
C PRO A 52 -9.73 3.27 -1.48
N LYS A 53 -10.15 3.82 -2.62
CA LYS A 53 -10.89 5.08 -2.66
C LYS A 53 -12.28 4.89 -2.06
N SER A 54 -12.69 5.80 -1.18
CA SER A 54 -13.98 5.68 -0.46
C SER A 54 -15.20 5.57 -1.39
N ARG A 55 -15.15 6.16 -2.59
CA ARG A 55 -16.21 6.01 -3.60
C ARG A 55 -16.31 4.58 -4.14
N PHE A 56 -15.19 3.90 -4.30
CA PHE A 56 -15.14 2.53 -4.79
C PHE A 56 -15.69 1.56 -3.75
N VAL A 57 -15.26 1.69 -2.49
CA VAL A 57 -15.79 0.89 -1.38
C VAL A 57 -17.31 1.11 -1.22
N ARG A 58 -17.79 2.35 -1.36
CA ARG A 58 -19.22 2.66 -1.34
C ARG A 58 -19.98 2.01 -2.51
N ALA A 59 -19.43 2.07 -3.72
CA ALA A 59 -20.04 1.40 -4.87
C ALA A 59 -20.16 -0.11 -4.65
N LEU A 60 -19.12 -0.76 -4.11
CA LEU A 60 -19.16 -2.20 -3.78
C LEU A 60 -20.24 -2.54 -2.74
N ALA A 61 -20.46 -1.65 -1.76
CA ALA A 61 -21.41 -1.88 -0.68
C ALA A 61 -22.87 -1.55 -1.05
N SER A 62 -23.08 -0.62 -1.99
CA SER A 62 -24.41 -0.06 -2.30
C SER A 62 -24.96 -0.49 -3.65
N CYS A 63 -24.14 -0.96 -4.58
CA CYS A 63 -24.59 -1.38 -5.90
C CYS A 63 -24.94 -2.88 -5.93
N GLN A 64 -25.91 -3.21 -6.77
CA GLN A 64 -26.16 -4.60 -7.14
C GLN A 64 -25.05 -5.04 -8.09
N LEU A 65 -24.17 -5.92 -7.60
CA LEU A 65 -23.05 -6.40 -8.40
C LEU A 65 -23.54 -7.39 -9.45
N PRO A 66 -22.97 -7.37 -10.67
CA PRO A 66 -23.32 -8.34 -11.70
C PRO A 66 -23.04 -9.76 -11.20
N LEU A 67 -23.90 -10.70 -11.59
CA LEU A 67 -23.71 -12.13 -11.33
C LEU A 67 -23.43 -12.84 -12.66
N PRO A 68 -22.30 -13.57 -12.80
CA PRO A 68 -21.26 -13.74 -11.79
C PRO A 68 -20.39 -12.48 -11.62
N PHE A 69 -19.99 -12.20 -10.37
CA PHE A 69 -19.05 -11.10 -10.08
C PHE A 69 -17.63 -11.55 -10.42
N GLN A 70 -16.98 -10.84 -11.34
CA GLN A 70 -15.58 -11.09 -11.69
C GLN A 70 -14.67 -10.41 -10.69
N SER A 71 -13.64 -11.12 -10.21
CA SER A 71 -12.61 -10.53 -9.36
C SER A 71 -11.92 -9.36 -10.05
N LEU A 72 -11.63 -8.32 -9.27
CA LEU A 72 -11.05 -7.06 -9.75
C LEU A 72 -9.70 -6.81 -9.10
N LEU A 73 -8.74 -6.31 -9.89
CA LEU A 73 -7.49 -5.74 -9.42
C LEU A 73 -7.69 -4.24 -9.20
N LEU A 74 -7.38 -3.75 -8.00
CA LEU A 74 -7.39 -2.32 -7.71
C LEU A 74 -6.17 -1.70 -8.35
N GLN A 75 -6.36 -0.94 -9.42
CA GLN A 75 -5.28 -0.18 -10.02
C GLN A 75 -5.13 1.13 -9.25
N CYS A 76 -4.04 1.21 -8.48
CA CYS A 76 -3.77 2.33 -7.59
C CYS A 76 -2.97 3.43 -8.32
N GLU A 77 -3.30 4.69 -8.05
CA GLU A 77 -2.43 5.81 -8.46
C GLU A 77 -1.17 5.81 -7.59
N PHE A 78 0.00 5.74 -8.23
CA PHE A 78 1.26 5.47 -7.53
C PHE A 78 1.97 6.74 -7.04
N TYR A 79 1.88 7.00 -5.74
CA TYR A 79 2.64 8.02 -5.01
C TYR A 79 3.77 7.39 -4.18
N TYR A 80 4.81 8.17 -3.90
CA TYR A 80 5.99 7.66 -3.22
C TYR A 80 6.19 8.27 -1.83
N TYR A 81 6.44 9.58 -1.70
CA TYR A 81 6.72 10.23 -0.41
C TYR A 81 5.57 11.05 0.17
N SER A 82 4.71 11.54 -0.72
CA SER A 82 3.54 12.37 -0.46
C SER A 82 2.68 12.36 -1.72
N PHE A 83 1.47 12.93 -1.66
CA PHE A 83 0.62 13.11 -2.82
C PHE A 83 1.15 14.18 -3.81
N GLU A 84 2.33 14.74 -3.56
CA GLU A 84 3.04 15.58 -4.51
C GLU A 84 3.97 14.76 -5.41
N PHE A 85 4.37 13.53 -5.06
CA PHE A 85 5.35 12.76 -5.82
C PHE A 85 4.72 11.52 -6.42
N ARG A 86 4.34 11.62 -7.69
CA ARG A 86 3.77 10.52 -8.47
C ARG A 86 4.87 9.84 -9.28
N HIS A 87 4.81 8.51 -9.39
CA HIS A 87 5.73 7.79 -10.27
C HIS A 87 5.55 8.25 -11.73
N ALA A 88 6.64 8.59 -12.42
CA ALA A 88 6.58 9.24 -13.72
C ALA A 88 6.39 8.25 -14.89
N ILE A 89 7.09 7.12 -14.88
CA ILE A 89 7.03 6.13 -15.96
C ILE A 89 5.84 5.16 -15.78
N ASN A 90 5.71 4.57 -14.59
CA ASN A 90 4.65 3.63 -14.23
C ASN A 90 3.70 4.25 -13.18
N PRO A 91 2.79 5.17 -13.57
CA PRO A 91 1.93 5.89 -12.63
C PRO A 91 0.80 5.05 -12.02
N SER A 92 0.72 3.77 -12.39
CA SER A 92 -0.32 2.81 -11.99
C SER A 92 0.31 1.61 -11.29
N TRP A 93 -0.03 1.41 -10.03
CA TRP A 93 0.43 0.29 -9.21
C TRP A 93 -0.62 -0.84 -9.18
N PRO A 94 -0.23 -2.12 -9.37
CA PRO A 94 -1.13 -3.27 -9.22
C PRO A 94 -1.34 -3.56 -7.72
N GLY A 95 -2.32 -2.87 -7.13
CA GLY A 95 -2.58 -2.93 -5.71
C GLY A 95 -3.39 -4.14 -5.28
N GLY A 96 -4.26 -3.93 -4.31
CA GLY A 96 -5.15 -4.94 -3.75
C GLY A 96 -6.15 -5.54 -4.73
N SER A 97 -7.01 -6.43 -4.25
CA SER A 97 -8.06 -7.03 -5.07
C SER A 97 -9.37 -7.15 -4.33
N VAL A 98 -10.44 -7.27 -5.11
CA VAL A 98 -11.79 -7.59 -4.62
C VAL A 98 -12.25 -8.86 -5.32
N SER A 99 -12.66 -9.85 -4.52
CA SER A 99 -13.19 -11.13 -5.00
C SER A 99 -14.46 -11.48 -4.24
N ARG A 100 -15.35 -12.26 -4.86
CA ARG A 100 -16.38 -12.97 -4.12
C ARG A 100 -15.73 -14.10 -3.33
N PHE A 101 -16.15 -14.27 -2.10
CA PHE A 101 -15.79 -15.41 -1.26
C PHE A 101 -17.06 -16.12 -0.82
N SER A 102 -17.09 -17.43 -1.02
CA SER A 102 -18.17 -18.32 -0.61
C SER A 102 -17.68 -19.25 0.51
N PRO A 103 -18.53 -19.69 1.45
CA PRO A 103 -18.11 -20.54 2.57
C PRO A 103 -17.40 -21.84 2.17
N ASN A 104 -17.71 -22.37 0.98
CA ASN A 104 -17.12 -23.59 0.45
C ASN A 104 -15.88 -23.36 -0.42
N ASP A 105 -15.47 -22.11 -0.63
CA ASP A 105 -14.33 -21.78 -1.47
C ASP A 105 -13.02 -22.18 -0.79
N LYS A 106 -12.15 -22.85 -1.55
CA LYS A 106 -10.76 -23.05 -1.12
C LYS A 106 -10.03 -21.71 -1.31
N ILE A 107 -9.62 -21.10 -0.21
CA ILE A 107 -8.77 -19.90 -0.26
C ILE A 107 -7.47 -20.26 -0.99
N PRO A 108 -7.13 -19.60 -2.10
CA PRO A 108 -5.87 -19.82 -2.78
C PRO A 108 -4.68 -19.60 -1.83
N LEU A 109 -3.66 -20.46 -1.91
CA LEU A 109 -2.41 -20.25 -1.19
C LEU A 109 -1.70 -18.95 -1.63
N ASP A 110 -2.04 -18.37 -2.77
CA ASP A 110 -1.45 -17.11 -3.23
C ASP A 110 -2.52 -16.13 -3.71
N LEU A 111 -3.28 -15.58 -2.75
CA LEU A 111 -4.26 -14.53 -3.02
C LEU A 111 -3.62 -13.29 -3.67
N ARG A 112 -2.35 -13.00 -3.35
CA ARG A 112 -1.64 -11.85 -3.90
C ARG A 112 -1.19 -12.09 -5.33
N GLY A 113 -0.58 -13.22 -5.66
CA GLY A 113 -0.19 -13.54 -7.03
C GLY A 113 -1.40 -13.69 -7.96
N ALA A 114 -2.48 -14.32 -7.48
CA ALA A 114 -3.70 -14.50 -8.26
C ALA A 114 -4.30 -13.18 -8.76
N ARG A 115 -4.12 -12.08 -8.01
CA ARG A 115 -4.67 -10.77 -8.37
C ARG A 115 -4.14 -10.19 -9.67
N LEU A 116 -2.94 -10.61 -10.10
CA LEU A 116 -2.33 -10.12 -11.34
C LEU A 116 -3.05 -10.63 -12.59
N ASN A 117 -3.87 -11.69 -12.46
CA ASN A 117 -4.73 -12.20 -13.53
C ASN A 117 -6.12 -11.56 -13.54
N TYR A 118 -6.45 -10.73 -12.56
CA TYR A 118 -7.75 -10.07 -12.49
C TYR A 118 -7.80 -8.84 -13.38
N ARG A 119 -9.00 -8.46 -13.80
CA ARG A 119 -9.20 -7.25 -14.60
C ARG A 119 -8.79 -6.02 -13.78
N PRO A 120 -7.83 -5.20 -14.24
CA PRO A 120 -7.48 -3.95 -13.56
C PRO A 120 -8.63 -2.95 -13.67
N MET A 121 -8.95 -2.31 -12.54
CA MET A 121 -9.98 -1.29 -12.44
C MET A 121 -9.33 0.05 -12.04
N PRO A 122 -9.16 0.99 -12.98
CA PRO A 122 -8.61 2.32 -12.71
C PRO A 122 -9.48 3.12 -11.72
N GLY A 123 -8.86 4.09 -11.03
CA GLY A 123 -9.58 5.04 -10.18
C GLY A 123 -10.19 4.41 -8.92
N THR A 124 -9.67 3.25 -8.49
CA THR A 124 -10.17 2.49 -7.33
C THR A 124 -9.30 2.62 -6.08
N CYS A 125 -8.05 3.04 -6.22
CA CYS A 125 -7.08 2.99 -5.13
C CYS A 125 -6.02 4.11 -5.23
N PHE A 126 -5.43 4.47 -4.09
CA PHE A 126 -4.19 5.21 -3.97
C PHE A 126 -3.09 4.28 -3.46
N HIS A 127 -1.87 4.41 -3.95
CA HIS A 127 -0.70 3.76 -3.37
C HIS A 127 0.24 4.83 -2.83
N CYS A 128 0.71 4.72 -1.59
CA CYS A 128 1.80 5.57 -1.10
C CYS A 128 2.91 4.81 -0.35
N SER A 129 4.04 4.56 -1.03
CA SER A 129 5.13 3.72 -0.52
C SER A 129 5.70 4.18 0.82
N TYR A 130 5.95 5.49 0.98
CA TYR A 130 6.73 6.07 2.06
C TYR A 130 6.08 7.35 2.60
N CYS A 131 4.75 7.42 2.62
CA CYS A 131 4.00 8.52 3.25
C CYS A 131 4.06 8.46 4.79
N PHE A 132 5.25 8.59 5.38
CA PHE A 132 5.47 8.57 6.82
C PHE A 132 5.77 9.97 7.39
N ASP A 133 5.31 10.23 8.60
CA ASP A 133 5.57 11.47 9.35
C ASP A 133 6.89 11.43 10.12
N ARG A 134 7.55 10.27 10.20
CA ARG A 134 8.79 10.07 10.95
C ARG A 134 9.86 9.40 10.10
N LEU A 135 11.09 9.90 10.21
CA LEU A 135 12.27 9.31 9.59
C LEU A 135 12.58 7.94 10.19
N ALA A 136 12.35 7.76 11.49
CA ALA A 136 12.47 6.46 12.15
C ALA A 136 11.58 5.38 11.49
N THR A 137 10.36 5.73 11.07
CA THR A 137 9.45 4.79 10.38
C THR A 137 9.94 4.43 8.99
N VAL A 138 10.59 5.37 8.28
CA VAL A 138 11.24 5.10 6.98
C VAL A 138 12.34 4.06 7.17
N ARG A 139 13.26 4.28 8.13
CA ARG A 139 14.34 3.35 8.46
C ARG A 139 13.82 1.98 8.87
N MET A 140 12.80 1.94 9.71
CA MET A 140 12.14 0.70 10.13
C MET A 140 11.58 -0.07 8.93
N LYS A 141 10.93 0.59 7.96
CA LYS A 141 10.44 -0.07 6.74
C LYS A 141 11.59 -0.67 5.92
N ILE A 142 12.68 0.08 5.72
CA ILE A 142 13.87 -0.40 5.00
C ILE A 142 14.46 -1.63 5.69
N ALA A 143 14.54 -1.63 7.02
CA ALA A 143 15.10 -2.74 7.80
C ALA A 143 14.19 -3.98 7.90
N SER A 144 12.93 -3.91 7.42
CA SER A 144 11.93 -4.98 7.67
C SER A 144 11.21 -5.50 6.43
N PHE A 145 11.34 -4.85 5.28
CA PHE A 145 10.75 -5.34 4.04
C PHE A 145 11.55 -6.49 3.40
N SER A 146 10.98 -7.13 2.38
CA SER A 146 11.64 -8.30 1.77
C SER A 146 12.87 -7.97 0.92
N HIS A 147 13.06 -6.71 0.51
CA HIS A 147 14.23 -6.25 -0.25
C HIS A 147 15.46 -6.03 0.65
N THR A 148 15.95 -7.10 1.27
CA THR A 148 17.07 -7.04 2.24
C THR A 148 18.36 -6.51 1.62
N GLU A 149 18.53 -6.60 0.29
CA GLU A 149 19.64 -6.00 -0.45
C GLU A 149 19.68 -4.47 -0.38
N LEU A 150 18.55 -3.83 -0.07
CA LEU A 150 18.43 -2.38 0.11
C LEU A 150 18.61 -1.95 1.57
N ASP A 151 18.82 -2.89 2.49
CA ASP A 151 19.09 -2.59 3.89
C ASP A 151 20.58 -2.26 4.12
N ILE A 152 21.02 -1.11 3.60
CA ILE A 152 22.43 -0.68 3.68
C ILE A 152 22.56 0.73 4.30
N PRO A 153 23.68 1.06 4.98
CA PRO A 153 23.83 2.32 5.72
C PRO A 153 23.50 3.58 4.93
N LYS A 154 23.80 3.59 3.62
CA LYS A 154 23.48 4.70 2.70
C LYS A 154 22.00 5.07 2.71
N TYR A 155 21.10 4.08 2.67
CA TYR A 155 19.66 4.31 2.61
C TYR A 155 19.02 4.58 3.97
N HIS A 156 19.79 4.42 5.04
CA HIS A 156 19.44 4.87 6.39
C HIS A 156 19.97 6.26 6.73
N ASP A 157 20.87 6.83 5.93
CA ASP A 157 21.43 8.14 6.21
C ASP A 157 20.35 9.23 6.21
N GLN A 158 20.35 10.05 7.25
CA GLN A 158 19.32 11.08 7.45
C GLN A 158 19.36 12.14 6.34
N LYS A 159 20.55 12.59 5.93
CA LYS A 159 20.69 13.62 4.91
C LYS A 159 20.23 13.09 3.56
N HIS A 160 20.57 11.84 3.24
CA HIS A 160 20.09 11.14 2.05
C HIS A 160 18.55 11.08 2.05
N ILE A 161 17.92 10.52 3.09
CA ILE A 161 16.45 10.42 3.17
C ILE A 161 15.78 11.79 2.99
N ILE A 162 16.26 12.82 3.70
CA ILE A 162 15.70 14.18 3.59
C ILE A 162 15.83 14.74 2.17
N ASP A 163 17.00 14.58 1.53
CA ASP A 163 17.19 15.01 0.13
C ASP A 163 16.19 14.32 -0.81
N ARG A 164 16.03 12.99 -0.69
CA ARG A 164 15.12 12.22 -1.55
C ARG A 164 13.67 12.63 -1.39
N PHE A 165 13.20 12.76 -0.14
CA PHE A 165 11.82 13.16 0.15
C PHE A 165 11.51 14.59 -0.28
N ARG A 166 12.45 15.53 -0.12
CA ARG A 166 12.26 16.93 -0.53
C ARG A 166 12.25 17.09 -2.05
N ASN A 167 13.12 16.36 -2.73
CA ASN A 167 13.41 16.60 -4.14
C ASN A 167 12.76 15.58 -5.08
N GLY A 168 12.03 14.59 -4.57
CA GLY A 168 11.36 13.58 -5.41
C GLY A 168 12.35 12.72 -6.18
N LYS A 169 13.47 12.36 -5.55
CA LYS A 169 14.44 11.42 -6.13
C LYS A 169 14.17 10.03 -5.56
N ASP A 170 14.43 8.96 -6.32
CA ASP A 170 14.27 7.60 -5.78
C ASP A 170 15.14 7.39 -4.52
N LEU A 171 14.58 6.66 -3.55
CA LEU A 171 15.21 6.40 -2.26
C LEU A 171 16.46 5.53 -2.41
N PHE A 172 16.45 4.68 -3.43
CA PHE A 172 17.42 3.61 -3.64
C PHE A 172 18.27 3.82 -4.90
N ASP A 173 18.30 5.06 -5.42
CA ASP A 173 19.08 5.45 -6.60
C ASP A 173 18.80 4.64 -7.88
N ARG A 174 17.59 4.09 -8.01
CA ARG A 174 17.19 3.34 -9.19
C ARG A 174 16.76 4.30 -10.30
N ALA A 175 17.37 4.14 -11.47
CA ALA A 175 17.00 4.92 -12.65
C ALA A 175 15.60 4.57 -13.18
N SER A 176 15.07 3.39 -12.85
CA SER A 176 13.75 2.90 -13.27
C SER A 176 12.57 3.59 -12.57
N ASP A 177 12.82 4.27 -11.45
CA ASP A 177 11.76 4.78 -10.56
C ASP A 177 11.76 6.32 -10.45
N PRO A 178 11.75 7.08 -11.56
CA PRO A 178 11.71 8.53 -11.49
C PRO A 178 10.36 9.01 -10.94
N LEU A 179 10.41 10.02 -10.08
CA LEU A 179 9.22 10.67 -9.53
C LEU A 179 9.01 12.02 -10.18
N ARG A 180 7.76 12.34 -10.49
CA ARG A 180 7.32 13.65 -10.95
C ARG A 180 6.59 14.36 -9.82
N ARG A 181 6.94 15.62 -9.58
CA ARG A 181 6.15 16.49 -8.71
C ARG A 181 4.84 16.88 -9.40
N VAL A 182 3.71 16.69 -8.73
CA VAL A 182 2.37 17.02 -9.22
C VAL A 182 1.72 18.08 -8.33
N TYR A 183 0.89 18.93 -8.93
CA TYR A 183 0.12 19.95 -8.23
C TYR A 183 -1.27 19.42 -7.82
N LYS A 184 -1.89 20.07 -6.84
CA LYS A 184 -3.19 19.64 -6.27
C LYS A 184 -4.32 19.54 -7.30
N ASN A 185 -4.26 20.32 -8.39
CA ASN A 185 -5.25 20.28 -9.47
C ASN A 185 -5.00 19.15 -10.49
N GLU A 186 -3.82 18.51 -10.47
CA GLU A 186 -3.48 17.38 -11.33
C GLU A 186 -3.77 16.01 -10.68
N THR A 187 -4.14 16.01 -9.40
CA THR A 187 -4.27 14.79 -8.61
C THR A 187 -5.53 14.80 -7.75
N GLU A 188 -6.14 13.63 -7.60
CA GLU A 188 -7.11 13.44 -6.54
C GLU A 188 -6.39 13.31 -5.19
N LEU A 189 -6.97 13.88 -4.14
CA LEU A 189 -6.49 13.75 -2.77
C LEU A 189 -7.51 13.03 -1.90
N PRO A 190 -7.10 12.06 -1.05
CA PRO A 190 -7.98 11.53 -0.02
C PRO A 190 -8.62 12.66 0.80
N ARG A 191 -9.94 12.65 0.96
CA ARG A 191 -10.69 13.70 1.65
C ARG A 191 -10.11 14.02 3.03
N LEU A 192 -9.62 13.00 3.74
CA LEU A 192 -9.01 13.15 5.05
C LEU A 192 -7.82 14.12 5.03
N LEU A 193 -6.99 14.08 3.99
CA LEU A 193 -5.85 15.00 3.86
C LEU A 193 -6.29 16.45 3.65
N GLN A 194 -7.46 16.65 3.03
CA GLN A 194 -7.99 17.99 2.78
C GLN A 194 -8.52 18.64 4.06
N VAL A 195 -9.11 17.84 4.96
CA VAL A 195 -9.76 18.33 6.20
C VAL A 195 -8.84 18.28 7.43
N GLU A 196 -7.90 17.34 7.51
CA GLU A 196 -6.97 17.16 8.63
C GLU A 196 -5.53 17.58 8.27
N GLN A 197 -5.35 18.72 7.59
CA GLN A 197 -4.04 19.20 7.13
C GLN A 197 -3.03 19.42 8.27
N LYS A 198 -3.50 19.79 9.48
CA LYS A 198 -2.62 19.91 10.65
C LYS A 198 -1.93 18.60 11.01
N ARG A 199 -2.64 17.47 10.84
CA ARG A 199 -2.15 16.14 11.18
C ARG A 199 -1.40 15.50 10.01
N PHE A 200 -1.88 15.70 8.79
CA PHE A 200 -1.35 15.00 7.59
C PHE A 200 -0.67 15.92 6.59
N GLY A 201 -0.25 17.13 7.00
CA GLY A 201 0.37 18.11 6.10
C GLY A 201 1.62 17.57 5.39
N TYR A 202 2.37 16.67 6.03
CA TYR A 202 3.53 15.99 5.45
C TYR A 202 3.18 15.13 4.23
N MET A 203 1.94 14.64 4.12
CA MET A 203 1.45 13.92 2.93
C MET A 203 1.07 14.85 1.77
N LEU A 204 1.10 16.17 1.98
CA LEU A 204 0.75 17.18 0.98
C LEU A 204 1.89 18.15 0.64
N ASN A 205 2.88 18.29 1.53
CA ASN A 205 4.04 19.16 1.33
C ASN A 205 5.29 18.61 2.04
N ARG A 206 6.29 18.21 1.26
CA ARG A 206 7.61 17.75 1.74
C ARG A 206 8.72 18.80 1.61
N SER A 207 8.39 20.05 1.30
CA SER A 207 9.38 21.08 0.94
C SER A 207 10.07 21.74 2.14
N ALA A 208 9.64 21.47 3.38
CA ALA A 208 10.27 21.97 4.60
C ALA A 208 11.68 21.37 4.81
N PRO A 209 12.67 22.09 5.39
CA PRO A 209 14.07 21.63 5.54
C PRO A 209 14.22 20.20 6.07
N ASN A 210 13.35 19.81 6.99
CA ASN A 210 13.29 18.46 7.57
C ASN A 210 12.37 17.47 6.81
N ALA A 211 11.99 17.78 5.57
CA ALA A 211 11.04 17.04 4.74
C ALA A 211 9.65 16.82 5.38
N GLY A 212 9.28 17.61 6.39
CA GLY A 212 8.04 17.42 7.15
C GLY A 212 8.07 16.22 8.09
N PHE A 213 9.25 15.69 8.42
CA PHE A 213 9.40 14.70 9.49
C PHE A 213 9.25 15.34 10.87
N LEU A 214 8.66 14.62 11.82
CA LEU A 214 8.43 15.09 13.19
C LEU A 214 9.61 14.84 14.14
N ASP A 215 10.56 14.00 13.73
CA ASP A 215 11.71 13.51 14.50
C ASP A 215 13.06 13.96 13.92
N VAL A 216 13.05 15.06 13.16
CA VAL A 216 14.20 15.72 12.53
C VAL A 216 14.13 17.22 12.81
#